data_AF-A0A962G706-F1
#
_entry.id   AF-A0A962G706-F1
#
_cell.length_a   1.000
_cell.length_b   1.000
_cell.length_c   1.000
_cell.angle_alpha   90.00
_cell.angle_beta   90.00
_cell.angle_gamma   90.00
#
_symmetry.space_group_name_H-M   'P 1'
#
loop_
_entity.id
_entity.type
_entity.pdbx_description
1 polymer ?
#
loop_
_entity_poly.entity_id
_entity_poly.type
_entity_poly.pdbx_seq_one_letter_code
_entity_poly.pdbx_strand_id
1 'polypeptide(L)' 'FDLASQRGKWVVVNFWATWCAPCIAEMPELSAFIKEREDVVGIGLAYEDTDRQEIIAFLEQHPVSYAVAQVDVNEPPQD' A
#
# COMPACT_ATOMS: atom_id res chain seq x y z
N PHE A 1 -0.24 -10.61 3.47
CA PHE A 1 0.62 -10.57 2.27
C PHE A 1 1.93 -11.23 2.65
N ASP A 2 2.41 -12.22 1.90
CA ASP A 2 3.69 -12.88 2.16
C ASP A 2 4.66 -12.57 1.01
N LEU A 3 5.79 -11.93 1.34
CA LEU A 3 6.82 -11.55 0.39
C LEU A 3 7.55 -12.77 -0.19
N ALA A 4 7.74 -13.83 0.60
CA ALA A 4 8.41 -15.04 0.12
C ALA A 4 7.59 -15.71 -1.00
N SER A 5 6.26 -15.67 -0.89
CA SER A 5 5.33 -16.14 -1.92
C SER A 5 5.34 -15.31 -3.22
N GLN A 6 5.93 -14.10 -3.23
CA GLN A 6 6.02 -13.26 -4.43
C GLN A 6 7.36 -13.39 -5.19
N ARG A 7 8.25 -14.31 -4.78
CA ARG A 7 9.54 -14.53 -5.45
C ARG A 7 9.35 -14.79 -6.95
N GLY A 8 10.19 -14.13 -7.76
CA GLY A 8 10.11 -14.18 -9.22
C GLY A 8 9.28 -13.05 -9.84
N LYS A 9 8.60 -12.24 -9.02
CA LYS A 9 7.96 -10.99 -9.43
C LYS A 9 8.67 -9.79 -8.81
N TRP A 10 8.52 -8.63 -9.44
CA TRP A 10 8.86 -7.36 -8.82
C TRP A 10 7.79 -6.98 -7.80
N VAL A 11 8.20 -6.59 -6.60
CA VAL A 11 7.29 -6.10 -5.56
C VAL A 11 7.50 -4.61 -5.38
N VAL A 12 6.47 -3.82 -5.67
CA VAL A 12 6.42 -2.38 -5.36
C VAL A 12 5.85 -2.22 -3.96
N VAL A 13 6.62 -1.62 -3.07
CA VAL A 13 6.17 -1.26 -1.71
C VAL A 13 5.93 0.24 -1.67
N ASN A 14 4.67 0.63 -1.47
CA ASN A 14 4.26 2.03 -1.35
C ASN A 14 3.98 2.35 0.13
N PHE A 15 4.84 3.14 0.76
CA PHE A 15 4.55 3.70 2.09
C PHE A 15 3.73 4.98 1.92
N TRP A 16 2.56 5.03 2.54
CA TRP A 16 1.62 6.14 2.38
C TRP A 16 0.88 6.44 3.68
N ALA A 17 0.20 7.57 3.71
CA ALA A 17 -0.70 7.95 4.80
C ALA A 17 -1.85 8.81 4.25
N THR A 18 -2.99 8.85 4.95
CA THR A 18 -4.16 9.65 4.56
C THR A 18 -3.89 11.16 4.45
N TRP A 19 -2.88 11.65 5.18
CA TRP A 19 -2.44 13.05 5.14
C TRP A 19 -1.30 13.31 4.14
N CYS A 20 -0.73 12.27 3.53
CA CYS A 20 0.38 12.41 2.58
C CYS A 20 -0.12 12.76 1.17
N ALA A 21 -0.38 14.05 0.93
CA ALA A 21 -0.82 14.55 -0.37
C ALA A 21 0.01 14.06 -1.58
N PRO A 22 1.36 14.09 -1.59
CA PRO A 22 2.13 13.59 -2.72
C PRO A 22 1.96 12.08 -2.91
N CYS A 23 1.94 11.28 -1.82
CA CYS A 23 1.70 9.84 -1.91
C CYS A 23 0.36 9.54 -2.58
N ILE A 24 -0.70 10.27 -2.19
CA ILE A 24 -2.04 10.12 -2.73
C ILE A 24 -2.10 10.48 -4.21
N ALA A 25 -1.38 11.53 -4.62
CA ALA A 25 -1.27 11.92 -6.03
C ALA A 25 -0.59 10.84 -6.90
N GLU A 26 0.35 10.07 -6.34
CA GLU A 26 1.08 9.01 -7.04
C GLU A 26 0.32 7.67 -7.09
N MET A 27 -0.62 7.42 -6.17
CA MET A 27 -1.36 6.15 -6.05
C MET A 27 -2.10 5.69 -7.33
N PRO A 28 -2.75 6.57 -8.13
CA PRO A 28 -3.38 6.18 -9.39
C PRO A 28 -2.38 5.69 -10.44
N GLU A 29 -1.23 6.36 -10.58
CA GLU A 29 -0.18 6.00 -11.53
C GLU A 29 0.46 4.67 -11.15
N LEU A 30 0.76 4.47 -9.86
CA LEU A 30 1.23 3.18 -9.36
C LEU A 30 0.19 2.07 -9.60
N SER A 31 -1.10 2.38 -9.42
CA SER A 31 -2.16 1.42 -9.64
C SER A 31 -2.27 1.00 -11.12
N ALA A 32 -2.07 1.93 -12.04
CA ALA A 32 -2.02 1.66 -13.47
C ALA A 32 -0.80 0.81 -13.83
N PHE A 33 0.40 1.20 -13.38
CA PHE A 33 1.64 0.46 -13.63
C PHE A 33 1.56 -1.01 -13.18
N ILE A 34 1.00 -1.27 -12.00
CA ILE A 34 0.81 -2.63 -11.48
C ILE A 34 -0.23 -3.42 -12.29
N LYS A 35 -1.31 -2.77 -12.75
CA LYS A 35 -2.35 -3.43 -13.56
C LYS A 35 -1.85 -3.81 -14.97
N GLU A 36 -0.96 -3.02 -15.54
CA GLU A 36 -0.44 -3.22 -16.90
C GLU A 36 0.64 -4.32 -16.99
N ARG A 37 1.12 -4.83 -15.86
CA ARG A 37 2.24 -5.77 -15.81
C ARG A 37 1.95 -7.01 -14.95
N GLU A 38 2.02 -8.17 -15.58
CA GLU A 38 1.79 -9.46 -14.90
C GLU A 38 2.93 -9.87 -13.95
N ASP A 39 4.13 -9.34 -14.17
CA ASP A 39 5.34 -9.62 -13.40
C ASP A 39 5.60 -8.61 -12.27
N VAL A 40 4.66 -7.70 -12.02
CA VAL A 40 4.71 -6.72 -10.93
C VAL A 40 3.53 -6.95 -9.99
N VAL A 41 3.77 -6.89 -8.69
CA VAL A 41 2.74 -6.86 -7.65
C VAL A 41 2.99 -5.68 -6.71
N GLY A 42 1.93 -5.13 -6.14
CA GLY A 42 2.02 -4.02 -5.20
C GLY A 42 1.56 -4.38 -3.79
N ILE A 43 2.15 -3.70 -2.81
CA ILE A 43 1.59 -3.56 -1.47
C ILE A 43 1.73 -2.11 -0.98
N GLY A 44 0.62 -1.54 -0.54
CA GLY A 44 0.56 -0.27 0.18
C GLY A 44 0.67 -0.51 1.69
N LEU A 45 1.56 0.21 2.35
CA LEU A 45 1.71 0.22 3.81
C LEU A 45 1.19 1.56 4.32
N ALA A 46 0.02 1.53 4.95
CA ALA A 46 -0.54 2.71 5.62
C ALA A 46 0.28 2.98 6.89
N TYR A 47 1.23 3.90 6.77
CA TYR A 47 2.24 4.24 7.76
C TYR A 47 1.80 5.48 8.55
N GLU A 48 0.77 5.29 9.37
CA GLU A 48 0.23 6.32 10.25
C GLU A 48 -0.47 5.69 11.45
N ASP A 49 -0.56 6.44 12.55
CA ASP A 49 -1.30 6.06 13.75
C ASP A 49 -2.75 6.57 13.63
N THR A 50 -3.61 5.77 12.99
CA THR A 50 -5.05 6.07 12.86
C THR A 50 -5.91 4.79 12.94
N ASP A 51 -7.22 4.96 13.12
CA ASP A 51 -8.16 3.84 13.16
C ASP A 51 -8.27 3.16 11.79
N ARG A 52 -8.36 1.84 11.80
CA ARG A 52 -8.52 1.02 10.59
C ARG A 52 -9.72 1.44 9.74
N GLN A 53 -10.82 1.87 10.37
CA GLN A 53 -12.03 2.31 9.67
C GLN A 53 -11.80 3.62 8.90
N GLU A 54 -10.95 4.52 9.41
CA GLU A 54 -10.58 5.74 8.70
C GLU A 54 -9.78 5.41 7.43
N ILE A 55 -8.84 4.45 7.52
CA ILE A 55 -8.09 3.95 6.36
C ILE A 55 -9.04 3.32 5.33
N ILE A 56 -10.00 2.51 5.77
CA ILE A 56 -10.98 1.88 4.87
C ILE A 56 -11.82 2.94 4.17
N ALA A 57 -12.39 3.89 4.92
CA ALA A 57 -13.20 4.97 4.36
C ALA A 57 -12.40 5.86 3.38
N PHE A 58 -11.11 6.06 3.65
CA PHE A 58 -10.22 6.77 2.74
C PHE A 58 -10.02 6.03 1.43
N LEU A 59 -9.77 4.71 1.48
CA LEU A 59 -9.55 3.86 0.30
C LEU A 59 -10.80 3.66 -0.56
N GLU A 60 -12.00 3.81 0.02
CA GLU A 60 -13.25 3.86 -0.75
C GLU A 60 -13.30 5.09 -1.67
N GLN A 61 -12.72 6.21 -1.24
CA GLN A 61 -12.63 7.45 -2.02
C GLN A 61 -11.40 7.49 -2.94
N HIS A 62 -10.33 6.77 -2.57
CA HIS A 62 -9.05 6.73 -3.28
C HIS A 62 -8.66 5.27 -3.59
N PRO A 63 -9.39 4.58 -4.48
CA PRO A 63 -9.17 3.16 -4.73
C PRO A 63 -7.82 2.90 -5.38
N VAL A 64 -7.15 1.85 -4.91
CA VAL A 64 -5.90 1.32 -5.49
C VAL A 64 -6.09 -0.08 -6.03
N SER A 65 -5.23 -0.48 -6.97
CA SER A 65 -5.29 -1.81 -7.61
C SER A 65 -4.55 -2.91 -6.85
N TYR A 66 -3.85 -2.56 -5.78
CA TYR A 66 -2.95 -3.43 -5.05
C TYR A 66 -3.38 -3.60 -3.58
N ALA A 67 -2.84 -4.61 -2.91
CA ALA A 67 -3.16 -4.89 -1.52
C ALA A 67 -2.71 -3.76 -0.59
N VAL A 68 -3.45 -3.50 0.48
CA VAL A 68 -3.07 -2.54 1.51
C VAL A 68 -3.00 -3.23 2.87
N ALA A 69 -1.94 -2.95 3.63
CA ALA A 69 -1.79 -3.33 5.02
C ALA A 69 -1.62 -2.07 5.88
N GLN A 70 -2.27 -2.05 7.03
CA GLN A 70 -1.97 -1.10 8.09
C GLN A 70 -0.76 -1.61 8.87
N VAL A 71 0.17 -0.73 9.20
CA VAL A 71 1.35 -1.06 9.99
C VAL A 71 1.34 -0.27 11.30
N ASP A 72 1.82 -0.91 12.36
CA ASP A 72 2.02 -0.23 13.64
C ASP A 72 3.31 0.59 13.56
N VAL A 73 3.19 1.90 13.78
CA VAL A 73 4.32 2.84 13.75
C VAL A 73 4.99 3.01 15.12
N ASN A 74 4.34 2.53 16.18
CA ASN A 74 4.79 2.64 17.57
C ASN A 74 5.45 1.33 18.06
N GLU A 75 4.99 0.19 17.57
CA GLU A 75 5.51 -1.15 17.92
C GLU A 75 5.89 -1.94 16.65
N PRO A 76 7.01 -1.60 16.00
CA PRO A 76 7.46 -2.34 14.83
C PRO A 76 7.80 -3.80 15.20
N PRO A 77 7.59 -4.77 14.29
CA PRO A 77 7.96 -6.16 14.51
C PRO A 77 9.43 -6.29 14.94
N GLN A 78 9.67 -7.11 15.96
CA GLN A 78 11.04 -7.50 16.32
C GLN A 78 11.53 -8.63 15.39
N ASP A 79 12.83 -8.63 15.12
CA ASP A 79 13.50 -9.61 14.25
C ASP A 79 13.28 -11.07 14.70
#